data_AF-A0A2S9GIZ6-F1
#
_entry.id   AF-A0A2S9GIZ6-F1
#
_cell.length_a   1.000
_cell.length_b   1.000
_cell.length_c   1.000
_cell.angle_alpha   90.00
_cell.angle_beta   90.00
_cell.angle_gamma   90.00
#
_symmetry.space_group_name_H-M   'P 1'
#
loop_
_entity.id
_entity.type
_entity.pdbx_description
1 polymer ?
#
loop_
_entity_poly.entity_id
_entity_poly.type
_entity_poly.pdbx_seq_one_letter_code
_entity_poly.pdbx_strand_id
1 'polypeptide(L)'
;WDLTVFGVSVVIGAGIFTVTASTAANLTGPAISVSFIFAAIAGGLAALCYAEFASTVPVAGSAYTFSYATFGEFVAWIIGWDLI
;
A
#
# COMPACT_ATOMS: atom_id res chain seq x y z
N TRP A 1 -18.08 8.48 4.33
CA TRP A 1 -18.37 7.19 3.66
C TRP A 1 -17.79 7.13 2.26
N ASP A 2 -17.84 8.23 1.49
CA ASP A 2 -17.31 8.26 0.11
C ASP A 2 -15.83 7.87 0.01
N LEU A 3 -14.98 8.40 0.91
CA LEU A 3 -13.55 8.05 0.98
C LEU A 3 -13.30 6.57 1.29
N THR A 4 -14.14 5.95 2.11
CA THR A 4 -14.02 4.53 2.47
C THR A 4 -14.38 3.65 1.28
N VAL A 5 -15.46 3.98 0.58
CA VAL A 5 -15.89 3.26 -0.63
C VAL A 5 -14.85 3.41 -1.75
N PHE A 6 -14.30 4.61 -1.92
CA PHE A 6 -13.20 4.87 -2.85
C PHE A 6 -11.93 4.09 -2.50
N GLY A 7 -11.56 4.02 -1.22
CA GLY A 7 -10.40 3.25 -0.77
C GLY A 7 -10.56 1.76 -1.08
N VAL A 8 -11.74 1.17 -0.83
CA VAL A 8 -12.00 -0.24 -1.13
C VAL A 8 -11.96 -0.51 -2.64
N SER A 9 -12.50 0.37 -3.47
CA SER A 9 -12.51 0.18 -4.92
C SER A 9 -11.11 0.27 -5.55
N VAL A 10 -10.21 1.10 -5.00
CA VAL A 10 -8.82 1.20 -5.46
C VAL A 10 -7.98 -0.01 -5.03
N VAL A 11 -8.24 -0.59 -3.85
CA VAL A 11 -7.47 -1.73 -3.33
C VAL A 11 -7.83 -3.05 -4.04
N ILE A 12 -9.11 -3.25 -4.41
CA ILE A 12 -9.54 -4.47 -5.10
C ILE A 12 -9.23 -4.37 -6.59
N GLY A 13 -8.23 -5.13 -7.06
CA GLY A 13 -7.82 -5.15 -8.47
C GLY A 13 -7.48 -6.54 -9.02
N ALA A 14 -6.98 -6.57 -10.26
CA ALA A 14 -6.65 -7.82 -10.98
C ALA A 14 -5.58 -8.68 -10.29
N GLY A 15 -4.76 -8.09 -9.41
CA GLY A 15 -3.68 -8.78 -8.70
C GLY A 15 -4.16 -9.97 -7.86
N ILE A 16 -5.38 -9.95 -7.34
CA ILE A 16 -5.94 -11.09 -6.58
C ILE A 16 -6.05 -12.35 -7.46
N PHE A 17 -6.24 -12.22 -8.77
CA PHE A 17 -6.39 -13.39 -9.65
C PHE A 17 -5.04 -13.92 -10.15
N THR A 18 -4.09 -13.04 -10.42
CA THR A 18 -2.79 -13.42 -11.00
C THR A 18 -1.75 -13.76 -9.93
N VAL A 19 -1.64 -12.97 -8.87
CA VAL A 19 -0.65 -13.17 -7.80
C VAL A 19 -1.04 -14.36 -6.93
N THR A 20 -2.32 -14.50 -6.59
CA THR A 20 -2.79 -15.67 -5.82
C THR A 20 -2.56 -16.96 -6.58
N ALA A 21 -2.88 -17.01 -7.89
CA ALA A 21 -2.70 -18.23 -8.70
C ALA A 21 -1.22 -18.61 -8.83
N SER A 22 -0.36 -17.64 -9.15
CA SER A 22 1.09 -17.89 -9.28
C SER A 22 1.76 -18.26 -7.96
N THR A 23 1.36 -17.63 -6.85
CA THR A 23 1.88 -17.92 -5.50
C THR A 23 1.40 -19.27 -4.99
N ALA A 24 0.14 -19.64 -5.25
CA ALA A 24 -0.40 -20.94 -4.88
C ALA A 24 0.31 -22.06 -5.63
N ALA A 25 0.54 -21.89 -6.93
CA ALA A 25 1.15 -22.92 -7.76
C ALA A 25 2.65 -23.14 -7.46
N ASN A 26 3.41 -22.08 -7.16
CA ASN A 26 4.88 -22.15 -7.14
C ASN A 26 5.52 -22.01 -5.75
N LEU A 27 4.83 -21.43 -4.77
CA LEU A 27 5.45 -21.02 -3.49
C LEU A 27 4.81 -21.70 -2.28
N THR A 28 3.50 -21.59 -2.10
CA THR A 28 2.86 -21.96 -0.82
C THR A 28 1.79 -23.05 -0.92
N GLY A 29 1.30 -23.39 -2.11
CA GLY A 29 0.33 -24.48 -2.26
C GLY A 29 -0.93 -24.26 -1.41
N PRO A 30 -1.42 -25.27 -0.66
CA PRO A 30 -2.60 -25.15 0.19
C PRO A 30 -2.46 -24.12 1.32
N ALA A 31 -1.23 -23.75 1.71
CA ALA A 31 -0.96 -22.84 2.81
C ALA A 31 -1.00 -21.35 2.41
N ILE A 32 -1.45 -21.02 1.20
CA ILE A 32 -1.52 -19.64 0.70
C ILE A 32 -2.37 -18.71 1.58
N SER A 33 -3.40 -19.23 2.25
CA SER A 33 -4.22 -18.48 3.20
C SER A 33 -3.39 -17.87 4.33
N VAL A 34 -2.39 -18.60 4.83
CA VAL A 34 -1.47 -18.12 5.88
C VAL A 34 -0.59 -17.00 5.35
N SER A 35 -0.06 -17.12 4.12
CA SER A 35 0.71 -16.05 3.48
C SER A 35 -0.08 -14.76 3.32
N PHE A 36 -1.36 -14.85 2.95
CA PHE A 36 -2.24 -13.69 2.84
C PHE A 36 -2.51 -13.02 4.19
N ILE A 37 -2.59 -13.78 5.28
CA ILE A 37 -2.75 -13.21 6.63
C ILE A 37 -1.52 -12.36 6.98
N PHE A 38 -0.30 -12.87 6.76
CA PHE A 38 0.91 -12.10 7.01
C PHE A 38 1.01 -10.86 6.11
N ALA A 39 0.67 -10.99 4.83
CA ALA A 39 0.61 -9.87 3.90
C ALA A 39 -0.41 -8.80 4.33
N ALA A 40 -1.59 -9.22 4.80
CA ALA A 40 -2.62 -8.31 5.31
C ALA A 40 -2.18 -7.58 6.59
N ILE A 41 -1.47 -8.25 7.49
CA ILE A 41 -0.91 -7.61 8.70
C ILE A 41 0.13 -6.56 8.30
N ALA A 42 1.07 -6.91 7.42
CA ALA A 42 2.09 -5.98 6.93
C ALA A 42 1.47 -4.76 6.22
N GLY A 43 0.49 -5.00 5.33
CA GLY A 43 -0.24 -3.94 4.64
C GLY A 43 -1.07 -3.07 5.59
N GLY A 44 -1.70 -3.68 6.61
CA GLY A 44 -2.47 -2.96 7.63
C GLY A 44 -1.59 -2.05 8.49
N LEU A 45 -0.40 -2.50 8.89
CA LEU A 45 0.57 -1.68 9.60
C LEU A 45 1.03 -0.48 8.76
N ALA A 46 1.35 -0.72 7.47
CA ALA A 46 1.68 0.37 6.55
C ALA A 46 0.51 1.36 6.40
N ALA A 47 -0.72 0.87 6.29
CA ALA A 47 -1.91 1.71 6.20
C ALA A 47 -2.11 2.57 7.46
N LEU A 48 -1.77 2.07 8.65
CA LEU A 48 -1.80 2.86 9.89
C LEU A 48 -0.76 3.98 9.88
N CYS A 49 0.46 3.71 9.41
CA CYS A 49 1.49 4.75 9.25
C CYS A 49 1.04 5.82 8.24
N TYR A 50 0.45 5.41 7.11
CA TYR A 50 -0.11 6.35 6.14
C TYR A 50 -1.29 7.16 6.69
N ALA A 51 -2.12 6.56 7.54
CA ALA A 51 -3.20 7.26 8.22
C ALA A 51 -2.68 8.35 9.18
N GLU A 52 -1.59 8.07 9.91
CA GLU A 52 -0.92 9.06 10.76
C GLU A 52 -0.42 10.25 9.94
N PHE A 53 0.28 9.99 8.82
CA PHE A 53 0.76 11.05 7.93
C PHE A 53 -0.37 11.85 7.30
N ALA A 54 -1.44 11.19 6.85
CA ALA A 54 -2.62 11.85 6.29
C ALA A 54 -3.34 12.75 7.31
N SER A 55 -3.32 12.39 8.60
CA SER A 55 -3.89 13.23 9.66
C SER A 55 -3.00 14.43 10.02
N THR A 56 -1.68 14.26 9.93
CA THR A 56 -0.70 15.28 10.32
C THR A 56 -0.49 16.33 9.23
N VAL A 57 -0.61 15.93 7.96
CA VAL A 57 -0.38 16.80 6.81
C VAL A 57 -1.59 16.73 5.87
N PRO A 58 -2.66 17.51 6.11
CA PRO A 58 -3.93 17.42 5.38
C PRO A 58 -3.85 18.14 4.02
N VAL A 59 -2.87 17.79 3.20
CA VAL A 59 -2.70 18.23 1.82
C VAL A 59 -2.95 17.06 0.89
N ALA A 60 -3.55 17.33 -0.28
CA ALA A 60 -3.70 16.31 -1.31
C ALA A 60 -2.31 15.86 -1.79
N GLY A 61 -1.94 14.62 -1.45
CA GLY A 61 -0.61 14.09 -1.72
C GLY A 61 -0.52 12.58 -1.44
N SER A 62 0.44 11.93 -2.10
CA SER A 62 0.80 10.52 -1.89
C SER A 62 2.17 10.45 -1.17
N ALA A 63 2.85 9.30 -1.20
CA ALA A 63 4.14 9.07 -0.53
C ALA A 63 5.16 10.19 -0.78
N TYR A 64 5.23 10.72 -2.01
CA TYR A 64 6.07 11.86 -2.38
C TYR A 64 5.89 13.09 -1.46
N THR A 65 4.64 13.51 -1.24
CA THR A 65 4.33 14.70 -0.45
C THR A 65 4.65 14.48 1.02
N PHE A 66 4.41 13.27 1.54
CA PHE A 66 4.77 12.92 2.92
C PHE A 66 6.29 12.88 3.11
N SER A 67 7.02 12.27 2.18
CA SER A 67 8.49 12.23 2.21
C SER A 67 9.10 13.63 2.06
N TYR A 68 8.50 14.53 1.27
CA TYR A 68 8.93 15.92 1.17
C TYR A 68 8.77 16.66 2.49
N ALA A 69 7.65 16.46 3.18
CA ALA A 69 7.37 17.09 4.47
C ALA A 69 8.29 16.59 5.60
N THR A 70 8.70 15.31 5.59
CA THR A 70 9.50 14.71 6.67
C THR A 70 11.01 14.70 6.41
N PHE A 71 11.44 14.41 5.17
CA PHE A 71 12.83 14.14 4.83
C PHE A 71 13.46 15.13 3.84
N GLY A 72 12.66 16.02 3.25
CA GLY A 72 13.12 17.02 2.29
C GLY A 72 13.24 16.55 0.84
N GLU A 73 13.69 17.45 -0.01
CA GLU A 73 13.57 17.35 -1.48
C GLU A 73 14.30 16.15 -2.10
N PHE A 74 15.49 15.81 -1.62
CA PHE A 74 16.29 14.71 -2.20
C PHE A 74 15.63 13.34 -2.02
N VAL A 75 15.14 13.05 -0.82
CA VAL A 75 14.46 11.77 -0.52
C VAL A 75 13.09 11.74 -1.21
N ALA A 76 12.37 12.86 -1.21
CA ALA A 76 11.10 12.97 -1.92
C ALA A 76 11.27 12.74 -3.43
N TRP A 77 12.31 13.28 -4.04
CA TRP A 77 12.61 13.10 -5.46
C TRP A 77 12.86 11.63 -5.81
N ILE A 78 13.64 10.90 -5.00
CA ILE A 78 13.88 9.46 -5.19
C ILE A 78 12.56 8.68 -5.13
N ILE A 79 11.73 8.92 -4.11
CA ILE A 79 10.42 8.27 -3.97
C ILE A 79 9.50 8.66 -5.14
N GLY A 80 9.55 9.90 -5.59
CA GLY A 80 8.77 10.37 -6.74
C GLY A 80 9.10 9.64 -8.04
N TRP A 81 10.39 9.35 -8.27
CA TRP A 81 10.83 8.54 -9.41
C TRP A 81 10.43 7.07 -9.31
N ASP A 82 10.37 6.50 -8.10
CA ASP A 82 9.91 5.11 -7.88
C ASP A 82 8.40 4.94 -8.15
N LEU A 83 7.62 6.03 -8.04
CA LEU A 83 6.18 6.04 -8.28
C LEU A 83 5.79 6.26 -9.76
N ILE A 84 6.75 6.59 -10.64
CA ILE A 84 6.56 6.73 -12.09
C ILE A 84 6.72 5.36 -12.77
#